data_AF-A0AA38ZLV5-F1
#
_entry.id   AF-A0AA38ZLV5-F1
#
_cell.length_a   1.000
_cell.length_b   1.000
_cell.length_c   1.000
_cell.angle_alpha   90.00
_cell.angle_beta   90.00
_cell.angle_gamma   90.00
#
_symmetry.space_group_name_H-M   'P 1'
#
loop_
_entity.id
_entity.type
_entity.pdbx_description
1 polymer ?
#
loop_
_entity_poly.entity_id
_entity_poly.type
_entity_poly.pdbx_seq_one_letter_code
_entity_poly.pdbx_strand_id
1 'polypeptide(L)'
;MALQVIQVHLVTIIISIISLVFSLKETKASTAKPGCPETCGNLAIVYPFGIGEGCYLDKRFEITCNNSSNSHPVLRFDQEKEAEVLDMSLEHVRIRDWTSCLCCDDH
;
A
#
# COMPACT_ATOMS: atom_id res chain seq x y z
N MET A 1 22.04 32.91 30.79
CA MET A 1 20.77 32.25 31.16
C MET A 1 19.80 32.16 29.97
N ALA A 2 19.45 33.26 29.29
CA ALA A 2 18.56 33.23 28.11
C ALA A 2 19.05 32.33 26.96
N LEU A 3 20.35 32.36 26.63
CA LEU A 3 20.92 31.55 25.54
C LEU A 3 20.82 30.03 25.81
N GLN A 4 21.00 29.62 27.08
CA GLN A 4 20.87 28.22 27.48
C GLN A 4 19.40 27.75 27.44
N VAL A 5 18.45 28.62 27.81
CA VAL A 5 17.01 28.32 27.74
C VAL A 5 16.57 28.15 26.27
N ILE A 6 17.00 29.04 25.37
CA ILE A 6 16.72 28.94 23.94
C ILE A 6 17.26 27.62 23.37
N GLN A 7 18.48 27.24 23.75
CA GLN A 7 19.10 26.01 23.28
C GLN A 7 18.38 24.74 23.79
N VAL A 8 17.90 24.73 25.03
CA VAL A 8 17.10 23.63 25.59
C VAL A 8 15.77 23.48 24.85
N HIS A 9 15.06 24.58 24.60
CA HIS A 9 13.80 24.53 23.85
C HIS A 9 14.00 24.03 22.41
N LEU A 10 15.06 24.49 21.73
CA LEU A 10 15.39 24.03 20.38
C LEU A 10 15.61 22.52 20.35
N VAL A 11 16.37 21.97 21.31
CA VAL A 11 16.62 20.53 21.43
C VAL A 11 15.33 19.76 21.70
N THR A 12 14.45 20.25 22.59
CA THR A 12 13.16 19.58 22.87
C THR A 12 12.24 19.55 21.65
N ILE A 13 12.22 20.62 20.85
CA ILE A 13 11.44 20.70 19.60
C ILE A 13 12.00 19.74 18.55
N ILE A 14 13.33 19.66 18.42
CA ILE A 14 13.95 18.73 17.48
C ILE A 14 13.60 17.28 17.83
N ILE A 15 13.65 16.90 19.11
CA ILE A 15 13.33 15.53 19.55
C ILE A 15 11.85 15.19 19.32
N SER A 16 10.93 16.12 19.57
CA SER A 16 9.50 15.90 19.33
C SER A 16 9.20 15.75 17.84
N ILE A 17 9.84 16.55 16.98
CA ILE A 17 9.73 16.42 15.53
C ILE A 17 10.24 15.06 15.08
N ILE A 18 11.44 14.63 15.49
CA ILE A 18 12.04 13.34 15.10
C ILE A 18 11.10 12.17 15.46
N SER A 19 10.49 12.22 16.65
CA SER A 19 9.55 11.19 17.11
C SER A 19 8.28 11.15 16.25
N LEU A 20 7.76 12.31 15.82
CA LEU A 20 6.63 12.39 14.88
C LEU A 20 6.95 11.76 13.52
N VAL A 21 8.15 12.01 12.98
CA VAL A 21 8.53 11.50 11.65
C VAL A 21 8.69 9.97 11.66
N PHE A 22 9.12 9.39 12.78
CA PHE A 22 9.31 7.94 12.90
C PHE A 22 8.00 7.16 12.74
N SER A 23 6.89 7.68 13.28
CA SER A 23 5.55 7.06 13.18
C SER A 23 4.98 7.02 11.76
N LEU A 24 5.54 7.79 10.82
CA LEU A 24 5.05 7.89 9.44
C LEU A 24 5.78 6.94 8.47
N LYS A 25 6.73 6.12 8.94
CA LYS A 25 7.43 5.15 8.10
C LYS A 25 6.62 3.87 7.93
N GLU A 26 5.69 3.88 6.98
CA GLU A 26 5.07 2.66 6.48
C GLU A 26 6.02 2.02 5.44
N THR A 27 6.91 1.13 5.88
CA THR A 27 7.76 0.37 4.96
C THR A 27 6.99 -0.86 4.50
N LYS A 28 6.46 -0.81 3.29
CA LYS A 28 5.77 -1.96 2.67
C LYS A 28 6.82 -2.89 2.10
N ALA A 29 7.26 -3.83 2.92
CA ALA A 29 8.13 -4.90 2.48
C ALA A 29 7.31 -5.87 1.62
N SER A 30 7.74 -6.10 0.38
CA SER A 30 7.17 -7.17 -0.44
C SER A 30 7.53 -8.52 0.18
N THR A 31 6.57 -9.44 0.15
CA THR A 31 6.80 -10.88 0.41
C THR A 31 6.33 -11.70 -0.79
N ALA A 32 6.59 -11.17 -1.99
CA ALA A 32 6.26 -11.89 -3.21
C ALA A 32 6.98 -13.23 -3.26
N LYS A 33 6.40 -14.18 -3.98
CA LYS A 33 7.02 -15.49 -4.17
C LYS A 33 8.40 -15.33 -4.84
N PRO A 34 9.45 -16.04 -4.37
CA PRO A 34 10.79 -15.89 -4.95
C PRO A 34 10.79 -16.09 -6.48
N GLY A 35 11.45 -15.18 -7.19
CA GLY A 35 11.49 -15.17 -8.65
C GLY A 35 10.28 -14.50 -9.34
N CYS A 36 9.34 -13.95 -8.58
CA CYS A 36 8.19 -13.20 -9.09
C CYS A 36 8.36 -11.69 -8.92
N PRO A 37 7.59 -10.87 -9.66
CA PRO A 37 7.59 -9.43 -9.46
C PRO A 37 7.21 -9.05 -8.03
N GLU A 38 8.03 -8.22 -7.40
CA GLU A 38 7.85 -7.77 -6.02
C GLU A 38 6.98 -6.51 -5.91
N THR A 39 6.85 -5.75 -7.00
CA THR A 39 6.13 -4.48 -7.01
C THR A 39 5.30 -4.27 -8.27
N CYS A 40 4.24 -3.46 -8.15
CA CYS A 40 3.49 -2.88 -9.25
C CYS A 40 3.35 -1.38 -9.00
N GLY A 41 4.14 -0.57 -9.72
CA GLY A 41 4.26 0.85 -9.41
C GLY A 41 4.77 1.06 -7.97
N ASN A 42 3.99 1.73 -7.14
CA ASN A 42 4.31 1.99 -5.73
C ASN A 42 3.75 0.92 -4.76
N LEU A 43 3.12 -0.12 -5.28
CA LEU A 43 2.48 -1.18 -4.50
C LEU A 43 3.45 -2.35 -4.30
N ALA A 44 3.71 -2.74 -3.06
CA ALA A 44 4.50 -3.93 -2.72
C ALA A 44 3.62 -5.19 -2.72
N ILE A 45 4.07 -6.25 -3.39
CA ILE A 45 3.32 -7.50 -3.57
C ILE A 45 3.56 -8.46 -2.41
N VAL A 46 2.50 -9.07 -1.90
CA VAL A 46 2.56 -10.02 -0.78
C VAL A 46 1.95 -11.35 -1.21
N TYR A 47 2.63 -12.47 -0.96
CA TYR A 47 2.02 -13.79 -1.11
C TYR A 47 0.81 -13.92 -0.19
N PRO A 48 -0.35 -14.46 -0.63
CA PRO A 48 -0.59 -15.30 -1.81
C PRO A 48 -0.83 -14.59 -3.15
N PHE A 49 -0.72 -13.25 -3.21
CA PHE A 49 -0.92 -12.46 -4.42
C PHE A 49 0.35 -12.43 -5.28
N GLY A 50 0.16 -12.27 -6.59
CA GLY A 50 1.29 -12.24 -7.53
C GLY A 50 0.91 -11.83 -8.94
N ILE A 51 1.92 -11.42 -9.70
CA ILE A 51 1.81 -11.07 -11.12
C ILE A 51 2.44 -12.20 -11.95
N GLY A 52 1.69 -12.69 -12.94
CA GLY A 52 2.16 -13.72 -13.84
C GLY A 52 1.91 -15.14 -13.33
N GLU A 53 2.00 -16.10 -14.25
CA GLU A 53 1.72 -17.51 -13.98
C GLU A 53 2.69 -18.09 -12.95
N GLY A 54 2.17 -18.84 -11.98
CA GLY A 54 2.98 -19.49 -10.93
C GLY A 54 3.47 -18.55 -9.80
N CYS A 55 3.02 -17.28 -9.81
CA CYS A 55 3.40 -16.27 -8.81
C CYS A 55 2.32 -16.00 -7.76
N TYR A 56 1.10 -16.45 -7.99
CA TYR A 56 -0.02 -16.40 -7.05
C TYR A 56 -0.44 -17.81 -6.62
N LEU A 57 -1.12 -17.92 -5.48
CA LEU A 57 -1.58 -19.21 -4.95
C LEU A 57 -2.69 -19.84 -5.80
N ASP A 58 -3.64 -19.02 -6.23
CA ASP A 58 -4.80 -19.41 -7.02
C ASP A 58 -5.21 -18.24 -7.93
N LYS A 59 -5.99 -18.50 -8.98
CA LYS A 59 -6.35 -17.49 -9.98
C LYS A 59 -7.00 -16.24 -9.38
N ARG A 60 -7.67 -16.41 -8.23
CA ARG A 60 -8.33 -15.33 -7.47
C ARG A 60 -7.39 -14.36 -6.77
N PHE A 61 -6.10 -14.71 -6.72
CA PHE A 61 -5.01 -13.90 -6.18
C PHE A 61 -4.13 -13.29 -7.27
N GLU A 62 -4.54 -13.43 -8.53
CA GLU A 62 -3.83 -12.81 -9.66
C GLU A 62 -3.98 -11.30 -9.60
N ILE A 63 -2.83 -10.62 -9.60
CA ILE A 63 -2.73 -9.17 -9.76
C ILE A 63 -2.38 -8.89 -11.21
N THR A 64 -3.20 -8.08 -11.87
CA THR A 64 -2.88 -7.51 -13.17
C THR A 64 -2.31 -6.12 -12.95
N CYS A 65 -1.07 -5.92 -13.40
CA CYS A 65 -0.40 -4.63 -13.40
C CYS A 65 -0.43 -4.08 -14.82
N ASN A 66 -1.28 -3.09 -15.10
CA ASN A 66 -1.21 -2.38 -16.37
C ASN A 66 -0.04 -1.38 -16.30
N ASN A 67 0.71 -1.20 -17.38
CA ASN A 67 1.97 -0.45 -17.38
C ASN A 67 1.79 1.00 -17.87
N SER A 68 0.55 1.49 -17.94
CA SER A 68 0.23 2.90 -18.22
C SER A 68 0.36 3.74 -16.95
N SER A 69 0.76 5.00 -17.08
CA SER A 69 1.11 5.92 -15.99
C SER A 69 0.00 6.15 -14.93
N ASN A 70 -1.24 5.76 -15.22
CA ASN A 70 -2.41 5.82 -14.32
C ASN A 70 -3.05 4.43 -14.10
N SER A 71 -2.26 3.37 -14.24
CA SER A 71 -2.76 2.01 -14.09
C SER A 71 -2.81 1.64 -12.63
N HIS A 72 -4.02 1.41 -12.13
CA HIS A 72 -4.21 0.87 -10.81
C HIS A 72 -4.04 -0.65 -10.86
N PRO A 73 -3.31 -1.27 -9.91
CA PRO A 73 -3.21 -2.72 -9.84
C PRO A 73 -4.61 -3.30 -9.60
N VAL A 74 -4.98 -4.31 -10.38
CA VAL A 74 -6.31 -4.94 -10.30
C VAL A 74 -6.17 -6.34 -9.77
N LEU A 75 -6.94 -6.66 -8.73
CA LEU A 75 -7.12 -8.00 -8.20
C LEU A 75 -8.29 -8.67 -8.92
N ARG A 76 -8.05 -9.88 -9.44
CA ARG A 76 -9.08 -10.62 -10.17
C ARG A 76 -9.67 -11.72 -9.30
N PHE A 77 -10.87 -11.51 -8.77
CA PHE A 77 -11.55 -12.47 -7.90
C PHE A 77 -12.25 -13.60 -8.65
N ASP A 78 -12.73 -13.35 -9.87
CA ASP A 78 -13.41 -14.32 -10.74
C ASP A 78 -13.35 -13.87 -12.22
N GLN A 79 -13.97 -14.58 -13.16
CA GLN A 79 -13.93 -14.25 -14.60
C GLN A 79 -14.49 -12.85 -14.93
N GLU A 80 -15.36 -12.30 -14.08
CA GLU A 80 -16.00 -10.99 -14.30
C GLU A 80 -15.88 -10.02 -13.11
N LYS A 81 -15.15 -10.38 -12.05
CA LYS A 81 -15.01 -9.54 -10.86
C LYS A 81 -13.57 -9.08 -10.66
N GLU A 82 -13.38 -7.80 -10.87
CA GLU A 82 -12.12 -7.08 -10.73
C GLU A 82 -12.27 -6.01 -9.65
N ALA A 83 -11.25 -5.85 -8.81
CA ALA A 83 -11.20 -4.78 -7.83
C ALA A 83 -9.86 -4.06 -7.89
N GLU A 84 -9.92 -2.73 -7.81
CA GLU A 84 -8.73 -1.89 -7.72
C GLU A 84 -8.06 -2.10 -6.37
N VAL A 85 -6.76 -2.38 -6.35
CA VAL A 85 -5.97 -2.52 -5.13
C VAL A 85 -5.34 -1.18 -4.79
N LEU A 86 -5.68 -0.65 -3.63
CA LEU A 86 -5.11 0.59 -3.10
C LEU A 86 -3.86 0.30 -2.28
N ASP A 87 -3.88 -0.82 -1.55
CA ASP A 87 -2.79 -1.18 -0.66
C ASP A 87 -2.77 -2.67 -0.28
N MET A 88 -1.58 -3.18 0.03
CA MET A 88 -1.39 -4.55 0.51
C MET A 88 -0.40 -4.61 1.69
N SER A 89 -0.78 -5.44 2.66
CA SER A 89 0.01 -5.80 3.84
C SER A 89 -0.17 -7.30 4.10
N LEU A 90 0.64 -7.87 4.99
CA LEU A 90 0.54 -9.28 5.40
C LEU A 90 -0.82 -9.61 6.02
N GLU A 91 -1.46 -8.64 6.67
CA GLU A 91 -2.70 -8.86 7.41
C GLU A 91 -3.95 -8.43 6.62
N HIS A 92 -3.80 -7.47 5.71
CA HIS A 92 -4.94 -6.84 5.05
C HIS A 92 -4.62 -6.40 3.63
N VAL A 93 -5.64 -6.47 2.78
CA VAL A 93 -5.64 -5.89 1.44
C VAL A 93 -6.75 -4.86 1.38
N ARG A 94 -6.41 -3.64 0.96
CA ARG A 94 -7.37 -2.56 0.75
C ARG A 94 -7.70 -2.49 -0.72
N ILE A 95 -8.98 -2.72 -1.03
CA ILE A 95 -9.51 -2.57 -2.36
C ILE A 95 -10.42 -1.36 -2.43
N ARG A 96 -10.55 -0.77 -3.62
CA ARG A 96 -11.58 0.21 -3.90
C ARG A 96 -12.90 -0.53 -4.07
N ASP A 97 -13.80 -0.32 -3.13
CA ASP A 97 -15.16 -0.83 -3.22
C ASP A 97 -16.02 0.12 -4.06
N TRP A 98 -16.58 -0.39 -5.16
CA TRP A 98 -17.52 0.36 -6.00
C TRP A 98 -18.97 0.23 -5.51
N THR A 99 -19.29 -0.78 -4.67
CA THR A 99 -20.66 -0.95 -4.17
C THR A 99 -21.09 0.16 -3.23
N SER A 100 -20.13 0.79 -2.54
CA SER A 100 -20.33 2.02 -1.78
C SER A 100 -20.76 3.23 -2.62
N CYS A 101 -20.66 3.22 -3.97
CA CYS A 101 -21.25 4.27 -4.80
C CYS A 101 -22.78 4.23 -4.84
N LEU A 102 -23.44 3.13 -4.46
CA LEU A 102 -24.90 3.07 -4.27
C LEU A 102 -25.38 3.95 -3.10
N CYS A 103 -24.46 4.39 -2.22
CA CYS A 103 -24.71 5.34 -1.13
C CYS A 103 -24.13 6.74 -1.41
N CYS A 104 -23.56 6.99 -2.59
CA CYS A 104 -23.00 8.30 -2.97
C CYS A 104 -23.95 9.17 -3.79
N ASP A 105 -25.06 8.61 -4.31
CA ASP A 105 -26.12 9.36 -5.00
C ASP A 105 -27.28 9.66 -4.04
N ASP A 106 -27.10 10.67 -3.20
CA ASP A 106 -28.20 11.42 -2.56
C ASP A 106 -27.89 12.93 -2.59
N HIS A 107 -27.62 13.45 -3.80
CA HIS A 107 -27.67 14.89 -4.07
C HIS A 107 -28.13 15.23 -5.49
#